data_AF-A0A2C5Y097-F1
#
_entry.id   AF-A0A2C5Y097-F1
#
_cell.length_a   1.000
_cell.length_b   1.000
_cell.length_c   1.000
_cell.angle_alpha   90.00
_cell.angle_beta   90.00
_cell.angle_gamma   90.00
#
_symmetry.space_group_name_H-M   'P 1'
#
loop_
_entity.id
_entity.type
_entity.pdbx_description
1 polymer ?
#
loop_
_entity_poly.entity_id
_entity_poly.type
_entity_poly.pdbx_seq_one_letter_code
_entity_poly.pdbx_strand_id
1 'polypeptide(L)'
;MLSFTFGLATLAAAASRPNFIFIMTDDQDMHLGSLDYQPAVLKHFRDGGSWFAKHFCTVSICCPSRVSLLTGRAAHNTNVTDVKLVSLLFVLLSNLM
;
A
#
# COMPACT_ATOMS: atom_id res chain seq x y z
N MET A 1 -0.42 -6.44 62.31
CA MET A 1 -0.35 -7.08 60.98
C MET A 1 -0.99 -6.14 59.97
N LEU A 2 -0.17 -5.30 59.30
CA LEU A 2 -0.64 -4.39 58.25
C LEU A 2 -0.70 -5.15 56.92
N SER A 3 -1.89 -5.29 56.33
CA SER A 3 -2.06 -5.82 54.98
C SER A 3 -1.85 -4.69 53.97
N PHE A 4 -0.77 -4.76 53.20
CA PHE A 4 -0.50 -3.86 52.07
C PHE A 4 -1.22 -4.41 50.82
N THR A 5 -2.22 -3.69 50.33
CA THR A 5 -2.90 -3.94 49.06
C THR A 5 -1.98 -3.53 47.91
N PHE A 6 -1.48 -4.50 47.14
CA PHE A 6 -0.73 -4.21 45.91
C PHE A 6 -1.74 -4.05 44.76
N GLY A 7 -2.01 -2.79 44.40
CA GLY A 7 -2.83 -2.43 43.26
C GLY A 7 -2.18 -2.89 41.96
N LEU A 8 -2.85 -3.79 41.24
CA LEU A 8 -2.50 -4.11 39.86
C LEU A 8 -3.12 -3.02 38.98
N ALA A 9 -2.40 -1.91 38.80
CA ALA A 9 -2.71 -0.96 37.75
C ALA A 9 -2.46 -1.66 36.41
N THR A 10 -3.54 -2.16 35.79
CA THR A 10 -3.52 -2.52 34.36
C THR A 10 -3.32 -1.24 33.57
N LEU A 11 -2.05 -0.91 33.32
CA LEU A 11 -1.66 0.02 32.27
C LEU A 11 -1.97 -0.68 30.95
N ALA A 12 -3.24 -0.62 30.54
CA ALA A 12 -3.62 -0.89 29.17
C ALA A 12 -2.89 0.15 28.33
N ALA A 13 -1.69 -0.21 27.88
CA ALA A 13 -0.93 0.55 26.92
C ALA A 13 -1.90 0.84 25.78
N ALA A 14 -2.22 2.12 25.61
CA ALA A 14 -2.98 2.60 24.47
C ALA A 14 -2.38 1.94 23.24
N ALA A 15 -3.10 1.00 22.63
CA ALA A 15 -2.65 0.34 21.42
C ALA A 15 -2.36 1.45 20.42
N SER A 16 -1.08 1.73 20.21
CA SER A 16 -0.66 2.83 19.37
C SER A 16 -1.24 2.57 17.99
N ARG A 17 -1.84 3.59 17.40
CA ARG A 17 -2.42 3.47 16.05
C ARG A 17 -1.33 2.92 15.13
N PRO A 18 -1.54 1.78 14.46
CA PRO A 18 -0.52 1.21 13.59
C PRO A 18 -0.28 2.16 12.42
N ASN A 19 0.99 2.29 12.03
CA ASN A 19 1.37 3.04 10.84
C ASN A 19 1.28 2.14 9.61
N PHE A 20 0.76 2.67 8.51
CA PHE A 20 0.69 1.97 7.23
C PHE A 20 1.66 2.60 6.24
N ILE A 21 2.55 1.79 5.68
CA ILE A 21 3.47 2.20 4.62
C ILE A 21 3.05 1.45 3.36
N PHE A 22 2.75 2.20 2.30
CA PHE A 22 2.39 1.64 1.00
C PHE A 22 3.59 1.75 0.05
N ILE A 23 4.08 0.61 -0.42
CA ILE A 23 5.20 0.51 -1.37
C ILE A 23 4.63 0.00 -2.69
N MET A 24 4.88 0.73 -3.77
CA MET A 24 4.45 0.38 -5.11
C MET A 24 5.65 0.41 -6.06
N THR A 25 5.80 -0.65 -6.84
CA THR A 25 6.85 -0.78 -7.87
C THR A 25 6.22 -0.64 -9.25
N ASP A 26 6.82 0.17 -10.12
CA ASP A 26 6.38 0.31 -11.51
C ASP A 26 6.83 -0.92 -12.32
N ASP A 27 5.98 -1.38 -13.24
CA ASP A 27 6.23 -2.48 -14.19
C ASP A 27 6.68 -3.83 -13.58
N GLN A 28 6.32 -4.10 -12.33
CA GLN A 28 6.58 -5.38 -11.67
C GLN A 28 5.59 -6.45 -12.14
N ASP A 29 6.07 -7.41 -12.93
CA ASP A 29 5.24 -8.48 -13.50
C ASP A 29 5.52 -9.86 -12.87
N MET A 30 4.47 -10.70 -12.84
CA MET A 30 4.54 -12.09 -12.37
C MET A 30 4.89 -13.07 -13.50
N HIS A 31 4.42 -12.84 -14.73
CA HIS A 31 4.63 -13.78 -15.85
C HIS A 31 6.09 -13.83 -16.32
N LEU A 32 6.80 -12.71 -16.24
CA LEU A 32 8.21 -12.59 -16.59
C LEU A 32 9.16 -12.97 -15.45
N GLY A 33 8.64 -13.40 -14.29
CA GLY A 33 9.47 -13.87 -13.18
C GLY A 33 10.34 -12.78 -12.53
N SER A 34 9.94 -11.50 -12.59
CA SER A 34 10.75 -10.37 -12.07
C SER A 34 11.10 -10.52 -10.57
N LEU A 35 10.27 -11.21 -9.80
CA LEU A 35 10.50 -11.44 -8.37
C LEU A 35 11.55 -12.53 -8.07
N ASP A 36 11.84 -13.42 -9.02
CA ASP A 36 12.76 -14.55 -8.78
C ASP A 36 14.19 -14.08 -8.50
N TYR A 37 14.53 -12.88 -8.98
CA TYR A 37 15.83 -12.24 -8.77
C TYR A 37 15.84 -11.29 -7.56
N GLN A 38 14.78 -11.26 -6.75
CA GLN A 38 14.62 -10.36 -5.60
C GLN A 38 14.47 -11.15 -4.29
N PRO A 39 15.52 -11.85 -3.82
CA PRO A 39 15.43 -12.78 -2.70
C PRO A 39 15.01 -12.11 -1.38
N ALA A 40 15.39 -10.85 -1.18
CA ALA A 40 14.96 -10.09 0.00
C ALA A 40 13.46 -9.80 -0.01
N VAL A 41 12.89 -9.46 -1.18
CA VAL A 41 11.46 -9.19 -1.33
C VAL A 41 10.65 -10.46 -1.11
N LEU A 42 11.10 -11.58 -1.68
CA LEU A 42 10.47 -12.88 -1.47
C LEU A 42 10.46 -13.27 0.02
N LYS A 43 11.61 -13.16 0.69
CA LYS A 43 11.74 -13.51 2.12
C LYS A 43 10.87 -12.64 3.03
N HIS A 44 10.88 -11.32 2.82
CA HIS A 44 10.24 -10.39 3.75
C HIS A 44 8.76 -10.14 3.45
N PHE A 45 8.35 -10.12 2.18
CA PHE A 45 6.97 -9.79 1.80
C PHE A 45 6.16 -11.00 1.33
N ARG A 46 6.72 -11.90 0.52
CA ARG A 46 5.97 -13.08 0.03
C ARG A 46 5.84 -14.13 1.12
N ASP A 47 6.96 -14.54 1.73
CA ASP A 47 7.01 -15.64 2.68
C ASP A 47 6.67 -15.19 4.11
N GLY A 48 6.99 -13.94 4.45
CA GLY A 48 6.68 -13.33 5.75
C GLY A 48 5.34 -12.59 5.83
N GLY A 49 4.57 -12.56 4.74
CA GLY A 49 3.36 -11.76 4.61
C GLY A 49 2.19 -12.51 3.96
N SER A 50 1.23 -11.75 3.44
CA SER A 50 0.10 -12.28 2.67
C SER A 50 0.31 -12.01 1.19
N TRP A 51 0.12 -13.05 0.37
CA TRP A 51 0.33 -12.98 -1.08
C TRP A 51 -0.99 -13.07 -1.84
N PHE A 52 -1.21 -12.13 -2.76
CA PHE A 52 -2.38 -12.11 -3.64
C PHE A 52 -1.98 -12.53 -5.06
N ALA A 53 -2.16 -13.82 -5.37
CA ALA A 53 -1.78 -14.37 -6.68
C ALA A 53 -2.61 -13.83 -7.86
N LYS A 54 -3.77 -13.19 -7.59
CA LYS A 54 -4.70 -12.68 -8.60
C LYS A 54 -4.95 -11.18 -8.40
N HIS A 55 -3.90 -10.39 -8.54
CA HIS A 55 -3.99 -8.93 -8.57
C HIS A 55 -3.89 -8.45 -10.02
N PHE A 56 -4.83 -7.61 -10.46
CA PHE A 56 -4.90 -7.11 -11.83
C PHE A 56 -4.97 -5.60 -11.85
N CYS A 57 -4.16 -4.97 -12.71
CA CYS A 57 -4.29 -3.56 -13.02
C CYS A 57 -5.51 -3.36 -13.93
N THR A 58 -6.39 -2.42 -13.60
CA THR A 58 -7.56 -2.08 -14.42
C THR A 58 -7.18 -1.40 -15.73
N VAL A 59 -6.02 -0.74 -15.76
CA VAL A 59 -5.43 -0.06 -16.91
C VAL A 59 -3.94 -0.35 -16.95
N SER A 60 -3.42 -0.76 -18.10
CA SER A 60 -2.00 -1.09 -18.33
C SER A 60 -1.17 0.14 -18.71
N ILE A 61 -1.39 1.25 -18.00
CA ILE A 61 -0.63 2.50 -18.14
C ILE A 61 -0.28 2.97 -16.72
N CYS A 62 1.00 3.27 -16.48
CA CYS A 62 1.56 3.52 -15.14
C CYS A 62 0.80 4.60 -14.35
N CYS A 63 0.55 5.75 -14.96
CA CYS A 63 -0.08 6.86 -14.27
C CYS A 63 -1.55 6.64 -13.93
N PRO A 64 -2.45 6.26 -14.86
CA PRO A 64 -3.84 6.01 -14.49
C PRO A 64 -3.98 4.78 -13.58
N SER A 65 -3.08 3.80 -13.65
CA SER A 65 -3.03 2.69 -12.69
C SER A 65 -2.76 3.19 -11.27
N ARG A 66 -1.75 4.06 -11.12
CA ARG A 66 -1.41 4.70 -9.82
C ARG A 66 -2.57 5.51 -9.26
N VAL A 67 -3.25 6.29 -10.10
CA VAL A 67 -4.44 7.06 -9.67
C VAL A 67 -5.53 6.14 -9.19
N SER A 68 -5.85 5.12 -9.98
CA SER A 68 -6.92 4.20 -9.64
C SER A 68 -6.65 3.46 -8.35
N LEU A 69 -5.39 3.08 -8.11
CA LEU A 69 -4.99 2.39 -6.89
C LEU A 69 -5.03 3.32 -5.66
N LEU A 70 -4.56 4.56 -5.78
CA LEU A 70 -4.55 5.51 -4.65
C LEU A 70 -5.92 6.11 -4.32
N THR A 71 -6.77 6.32 -5.33
CA THR A 71 -8.09 6.95 -5.16
C THR A 71 -9.22 5.94 -5.00
N GLY A 72 -8.99 4.67 -5.33
CA GLY A 72 -10.02 3.63 -5.39
C GLY A 72 -11.05 3.83 -6.51
N ARG A 73 -10.78 4.74 -7.48
CA ARG A 73 -11.70 5.06 -8.58
C ARG A 73 -11.18 4.47 -9.89
N ALA A 74 -12.08 3.91 -10.70
CA ALA A 74 -11.74 3.47 -12.05
C ALA A 74 -11.27 4.65 -12.92
N ALA A 75 -10.38 4.37 -13.90
CA ALA A 75 -9.76 5.40 -14.74
C ALA A 75 -10.76 6.30 -15.49
N HIS A 76 -11.94 5.76 -15.85
CA HIS A 76 -13.01 6.55 -16.48
C HIS A 76 -13.63 7.60 -15.54
N ASN A 77 -13.55 7.41 -14.22
CA ASN A 77 -14.06 8.36 -13.23
C ASN A 77 -13.05 9.46 -12.90
N THR A 78 -11.77 9.23 -13.15
CA THR A 78 -10.70 10.19 -12.87
C THR A 78 -10.30 11.01 -14.10
N ASN A 79 -10.75 10.63 -15.30
CA ASN A 79 -10.40 11.26 -16.59
C ASN A 79 -8.88 11.31 -16.87
N VAL A 80 -8.08 10.58 -16.10
CA VAL A 80 -6.66 10.37 -16.37
C VAL A 80 -6.58 9.11 -17.22
N THR A 81 -6.42 9.29 -18.51
CA THR A 81 -6.38 8.18 -19.49
C THR A 81 -5.06 8.11 -20.27
N ASP A 82 -4.21 9.13 -20.13
CA ASP A 82 -2.96 9.27 -20.87
C ASP A 82 -1.82 9.72 -19.95
N VAL A 83 -0.59 9.35 -20.31
CA VAL A 83 0.64 9.73 -19.59
C VAL A 83 0.96 11.23 -19.64
N LYS A 84 0.47 11.97 -20.63
CA LYS A 84 0.68 13.42 -20.73
C LYS A 84 -0.27 14.23 -19.85
N LEU A 85 -1.44 13.67 -19.50
CA LEU A 85 -2.42 14.30 -18.61
C LEU A 85 -1.96 14.32 -17.14
N VAL A 86 -0.81 13.71 -16.86
CA VAL A 86 -0.23 13.48 -15.53
C VAL A 86 0.34 14.74 -14.90
N SER A 87 0.67 15.76 -15.70
CA SER A 87 1.07 17.06 -15.15
C SER A 87 -0.03 17.67 -14.26
N LEU A 88 -1.30 17.39 -14.55
CA LEU A 88 -2.42 17.83 -13.71
C LEU A 88 -2.63 16.91 -12.50
N LEU A 89 -2.21 15.65 -12.61
CA LEU A 89 -2.42 14.64 -11.57
C LEU A 89 -1.56 14.88 -10.33
N PHE A 90 -0.30 15.29 -10.49
CA PHE A 90 0.53 15.65 -9.34
C PHE A 90 -0.09 16.83 -8.57
N VAL A 91 -0.70 17.78 -9.29
CA VAL A 91 -1.45 18.92 -8.70
C VAL A 91 -2.75 18.47 -8.01
N LEU A 92 -3.48 17.51 -8.58
CA LEU A 92 -4.73 16.99 -8.03
C LEU A 92 -4.51 16.09 -6.81
N LEU A 93 -3.49 15.23 -6.81
CA LEU A 93 -3.12 14.40 -5.65
C LEU A 93 -2.56 15.25 -4.49
N SER A 94 -1.83 16.33 -4.79
CA SER A 94 -1.35 17.28 -3.76
C SER A 94 -2.45 18.10 -3.10
N ASN A 95 -3.65 18.19 -3.70
CA ASN A 95 -4.81 18.87 -3.10
C ASN A 95 -5.74 17.91 -2.33
N LEU A 96 -5.46 16.60 -2.36
CA LEU A 96 -6.28 15.58 -1.70
C LEU A 96 -5.60 14.99 -0.44
N MET A 97 -4.30 15.21 -0.27
CA MET A 97 -3.52 14.97 0.96
C MET A 97 -3.28 16.28 1.69
#